data_AF-A0A1M6I624-F1
#
_entry.id   AF-A0A1M6I624-F1
#
_cell.length_a   1.000
_cell.length_b   1.000
_cell.length_c   1.000
_cell.angle_alpha   90.00
_cell.angle_beta   90.00
_cell.angle_gamma   90.00
#
_symmetry.space_group_name_H-M   'P 1'
#
loop_
_entity.id
_entity.type
_entity.pdbx_description
1 polymer ?
#
loop_
_entity_poly.entity_id
_entity_poly.type
_entity_poly.pdbx_seq_one_letter_code
_entity_poly.pdbx_strand_id
1 'polypeptide(L)' 'LIYRGVKEAIADYDNKTSYPGQNSYECELALTENYYFDAPESFPWKGMFENQKAYWETHDIEGALSLFWQVHEYIKKK' A
#
# COMPACT_ATOMS: atom_id res chain seq x y z
N LEU A 1 4.89 18.46 20.82
CA LEU A 1 5.18 18.02 19.44
C LEU A 1 3.89 17.80 18.65
N ILE A 2 3.01 16.86 19.05
CA ILE A 2 1.74 16.57 18.34
C ILE A 2 0.83 17.81 18.20
N TYR A 3 0.58 18.56 19.29
CA TYR A 3 -0.27 19.76 19.25
C TYR A 3 0.21 20.83 18.26
N ARG A 4 1.53 21.04 18.17
CA ARG A 4 2.12 22.03 17.28
C ARG A 4 1.99 21.59 15.82
N GLY A 5 2.31 20.34 15.52
CA GLY A 5 2.19 19.79 14.17
C GLY A 5 0.75 19.77 13.67
N VAL A 6 -0.24 19.50 14.53
CA VAL A 6 -1.66 19.58 14.18
C VAL A 6 -2.06 21.02 13.85
N LYS A 7 -1.63 21.99 14.67
CA LYS A 7 -1.97 23.40 14.46
C LYS A 7 -1.35 23.96 13.18
N GLU A 8 -0.10 23.58 12.88
CA GLU A 8 0.59 23.91 11.63
C GLU A 8 -0.12 23.26 10.41
N ALA A 9 -0.52 21.99 10.51
CA ALA A 9 -1.20 21.29 9.44
C ALA A 9 -2.62 21.81 9.12
N ILE A 10 -3.32 22.38 10.11
CA ILE A 10 -4.61 23.05 9.92
C ILE A 10 -4.42 24.43 9.30
N ALA A 11 -3.44 25.19 9.78
CA ALA A 11 -3.13 26.52 9.25
C ALA A 11 -2.74 26.48 7.77
N ASP A 12 -2.13 25.39 7.33
CA ASP A 12 -1.69 25.17 5.95
C ASP A 12 -2.68 24.34 5.10
N TYR A 13 -3.94 24.21 5.55
CA TYR A 13 -4.91 23.34 4.89
C TYR A 13 -5.18 23.74 3.44
N ASP A 14 -5.35 25.04 3.17
CA ASP A 14 -5.68 25.56 1.83
C ASP A 14 -4.52 25.44 0.82
N ASN A 15 -3.28 25.21 1.29
CA ASN A 15 -2.10 25.01 0.45
C ASN A 15 -1.85 23.53 0.12
N LYS A 16 -2.65 22.61 0.69
CA LYS A 16 -2.51 21.18 0.38
C LYS A 16 -3.10 20.87 -0.98
N THR A 17 -2.27 20.34 -1.85
CA THR A 17 -2.75 19.70 -3.07
C THR A 17 -3.25 18.30 -2.72
N SER A 18 -4.55 18.04 -2.94
CA SER A 18 -5.08 16.68 -2.86
C SER A 18 -4.24 15.75 -3.74
N TYR A 19 -4.02 14.52 -3.29
CA TYR A 19 -3.41 13.52 -4.16
C TYR A 19 -4.30 13.38 -5.41
N PRO A 20 -3.75 13.54 -6.62
CA PRO A 20 -4.56 13.53 -7.83
C PRO A 20 -5.19 12.15 -8.00
N GLY A 21 -6.48 12.11 -8.33
CA GLY A 21 -7.13 10.87 -8.72
C GLY A 21 -6.45 10.30 -9.96
N GLN A 22 -5.93 9.08 -9.86
CA GLN A 22 -5.39 8.32 -11.00
C GLN A 22 -6.44 7.32 -11.50
N ASN A 23 -6.35 6.94 -12.78
CA ASN A 23 -7.23 5.93 -13.40
C ASN A 23 -6.84 4.49 -13.01
N SER A 24 -5.61 4.32 -12.52
CA SER A 24 -5.07 3.08 -11.98
C SER A 24 -4.00 3.43 -10.93
N TYR A 25 -3.84 2.55 -9.96
CA TYR A 25 -2.87 2.63 -8.89
C TYR A 25 -2.06 1.35 -8.89
N GLU A 26 -0.77 1.48 -9.20
CA GLU A 26 0.20 0.38 -9.18
C GLU A 26 0.99 0.43 -7.88
N CYS A 27 1.01 -0.68 -7.15
CA CYS A 27 1.65 -0.78 -5.84
C CYS A 27 2.71 -1.90 -5.82
N GLU A 28 3.79 -1.67 -5.09
CA GLU A 28 4.85 -2.66 -4.82
C GLU A 28 5.10 -2.73 -3.30
N LEU A 29 5.24 -3.95 -2.77
CA LEU A 29 5.76 -4.20 -1.42
C LEU A 29 6.96 -5.13 -1.50
N ALA A 30 8.12 -4.62 -1.08
CA ALA A 30 9.36 -5.40 -0.97
C ALA A 30 9.64 -5.77 0.50
N LEU A 31 9.96 -7.03 0.75
CA LEU A 31 10.27 -7.56 2.07
C LEU A 31 11.77 -7.48 2.38
N THR A 32 12.08 -7.42 3.67
CA THR A 32 13.47 -7.57 4.14
C THR A 32 13.93 -9.03 4.07
N GLU A 33 15.24 -9.25 4.14
CA GLU A 33 15.86 -10.57 3.90
C GLU A 33 15.34 -11.71 4.78
N ASN A 34 14.73 -11.43 5.94
CA ASN A 34 14.24 -12.44 6.88
C ASN A 34 12.79 -12.86 6.64
N TYR A 35 12.14 -12.31 5.61
CA TYR A 35 10.75 -12.57 5.32
C TYR A 35 10.57 -13.03 3.87
N TYR A 36 9.45 -13.71 3.62
CA TYR A 36 9.02 -14.14 2.29
C TYR A 36 7.50 -14.12 2.18
N PHE A 37 6.99 -14.13 0.95
CA PHE A 37 5.55 -14.28 0.69
C PHE A 37 5.20 -15.76 0.48
N ASP A 38 4.25 -16.25 1.28
CA ASP A 38 3.59 -17.55 1.14
C ASP A 38 2.20 -17.33 0.55
N ALA A 39 2.19 -16.89 -0.71
CA ALA A 39 0.97 -16.52 -1.42
C ALA A 39 0.25 -17.74 -2.01
N PRO A 40 -1.10 -17.70 -2.08
CA PRO A 40 -1.87 -18.78 -2.72
C PRO A 40 -1.59 -18.83 -4.23
N GLU A 41 -1.82 -20.00 -4.85
CA GLU A 41 -1.70 -20.16 -6.31
C GLU A 41 -2.66 -19.26 -7.10
N SER A 42 -3.76 -18.83 -6.49
CA SER A 42 -4.72 -17.90 -7.10
C SER A 42 -5.33 -16.95 -6.08
N PHE A 43 -5.63 -15.74 -6.53
CA PHE A 43 -6.25 -14.66 -5.76
C PHE A 43 -7.13 -13.81 -6.69
N PRO A 44 -8.15 -13.11 -6.17
CA PRO A 44 -9.22 -12.53 -7.00
C PRO A 44 -8.90 -11.13 -7.56
N TRP A 45 -7.65 -10.67 -7.47
CA TRP A 45 -7.23 -9.32 -7.85
C TRP A 45 -6.01 -9.35 -8.77
N LYS A 46 -5.78 -8.25 -9.51
CA LYS A 46 -4.69 -8.15 -10.48
C LYS A 46 -3.38 -7.89 -9.75
N GLY A 47 -2.44 -8.82 -9.89
CA GLY A 47 -1.14 -8.69 -9.25
C GLY A 47 -0.29 -9.96 -9.37
N MET A 48 0.85 -9.96 -8.68
CA MET A 48 1.75 -11.10 -8.61
C MET A 48 2.54 -11.10 -7.31
N PHE A 49 2.96 -12.29 -6.90
CA PHE A 49 3.91 -12.49 -5.81
C PHE A 49 5.19 -13.11 -6.37
N GLU A 50 6.30 -12.51 -5.99
CA GLU A 50 7.62 -13.11 -5.99
C GLU A 50 7.99 -13.45 -4.54
N ASN A 51 9.06 -14.21 -4.34
CA ASN A 51 9.48 -14.64 -2.99
C ASN A 51 9.63 -13.47 -1.99
N GLN A 52 10.10 -12.30 -2.44
CA GLN A 52 10.33 -11.13 -1.57
C GLN A 52 9.62 -9.87 -2.04
N LYS A 53 8.76 -9.96 -3.06
CA LYS A 53 8.06 -8.81 -3.62
C LYS A 53 6.62 -9.16 -3.93
N ALA A 54 5.72 -8.21 -3.72
CA ALA A 54 4.34 -8.31 -4.16
C ALA A 54 3.98 -7.08 -4.97
N TYR A 55 3.21 -7.29 -6.03
CA TYR A 55 2.72 -6.26 -6.93
C TYR A 55 1.21 -6.37 -7.03
N TRP A 56 0.51 -5.23 -6.99
CA TRP A 56 -0.94 -5.21 -7.24
C TRP A 56 -1.38 -3.92 -7.91
N GLU A 57 -2.49 -4.00 -8.64
CA GLU A 57 -3.06 -2.88 -9.37
C GLU A 57 -4.56 -2.76 -9.10
N THR A 58 -5.02 -1.54 -8.85
CA THR A 58 -6.45 -1.23 -8.65
C THR A 58 -6.85 0.03 -9.40
N HIS A 59 -8.15 0.23 -9.61
CA HIS A 59 -8.68 1.42 -10.28
C HIS A 59 -8.82 2.63 -9.34
N ASP A 60 -8.84 2.40 -8.04
CA ASP A 60 -9.00 3.44 -7.02
C ASP A 60 -8.05 3.23 -5.84
N ILE A 61 -7.79 4.31 -5.11
CA ILE A 61 -6.83 4.35 -3.99
C ILE A 61 -7.35 3.54 -2.79
N GLU A 62 -8.65 3.45 -2.58
CA GLU A 62 -9.23 2.70 -1.45
C GLU A 62 -9.01 1.20 -1.65
N GLY A 63 -9.20 0.71 -2.88
CA GLY A 63 -8.85 -0.64 -3.30
C GLY A 63 -7.36 -0.92 -3.13
N ALA A 64 -6.49 0.00 -3.54
CA ALA A 64 -5.03 -0.16 -3.39
C ALA A 64 -4.64 -0.34 -1.91
N LEU A 65 -5.22 0.47 -1.03
CA LEU A 65 -4.99 0.42 0.42
C LEU A 65 -5.64 -0.80 1.09
N SER A 66 -6.78 -1.28 0.59
CA SER A 66 -7.42 -2.49 1.09
C SER A 66 -6.58 -3.74 0.77
N LEU A 67 -6.07 -3.83 -0.46
CA LEU A 67 -5.21 -4.93 -0.89
C LEU A 67 -3.87 -4.96 -0.15
N PHE A 68 -3.34 -3.81 0.29
CA PHE A 68 -2.13 -3.77 1.12
C PHE A 68 -2.24 -4.68 2.35
N TRP A 69 -3.39 -4.68 3.03
CA TRP A 69 -3.61 -5.53 4.20
C TRP A 69 -3.70 -7.01 3.84
N GLN A 70 -4.38 -7.34 2.74
CA GLN A 70 -4.45 -8.72 2.25
C GLN A 70 -3.07 -9.27 1.85
N VAL A 71 -2.28 -8.48 1.13
CA VAL A 71 -0.88 -8.82 0.76
C VAL A 71 -0.05 -9.10 2.02
N HIS A 72 -0.28 -8.34 3.10
CA HIS A 72 0.41 -8.50 4.38
C HIS A 72 0.13 -9.85 5.06
N GLU A 73 -1.06 -10.43 4.86
CA GLU A 73 -1.43 -11.72 5.47
C GLU A 73 -0.57 -12.88 4.95
N TYR A 74 0.01 -12.72 3.75
CA TYR A 74 0.88 -13.72 3.13
C TYR A 74 2.35 -13.60 3.56
N ILE A 75 2.71 -12.62 4.38
CA ILE A 75 4.09 -12.47 4.85
C ILE A 75 4.40 -13.52 5.91
N LYS A 76 5.46 -14.30 5.66
CA LYS A 76 6.03 -15.27 6.60
C LYS A 76 7.46 -14.90 6.94
N LYS A 77 7.88 -15.27 8.14
CA LYS A 77 9.29 -15.24 8.55
C LYS A 77 9.95 -16.54 8.08
N LYS A 78 11.16 -16.43 7.56
CA LYS A 78 12.00 -17.58 7.19
C LYS A 78 12.31 -18.46 8.39
#